data_AF-A0A6V7HPS3-F1
#
_entry.id   AF-A0A6V7HPS3-F1
#
_cell.length_a   1.000
_cell.length_b   1.000
_cell.length_c   1.000
_cell.angle_alpha   90.00
_cell.angle_beta   90.00
_cell.angle_gamma   90.00
#
_symmetry.space_group_name_H-M   'P 1'
#
loop_
_entity.id
_entity.type
_entity.pdbx_description
1 polymer ?
#
loop_
_entity_poly.entity_id
_entity_poly.type
_entity_poly.pdbx_seq_one_letter_code
_entity_poly.pdbx_strand_id
1 'polypeptide(L)'
;VFFEKIFVTRPWKALFVTTDDDIREWWSRWRVDRYSVVFGVTFGAGLLALQRMDHIPGSALAPLAAIVSIAAYTTFTLFCGNVADCEEIHSYIVFIP
;
A
#
# COMPACT_ATOMS: atom_id res chain seq x y z
N VAL A 1 -25.83 0.87 4.33
CA VAL A 1 -26.72 1.01 5.51
C VAL A 1 -26.22 0.37 6.81
N PHE A 2 -26.03 -0.96 6.96
CA PHE A 2 -25.57 -1.51 8.26
C PHE A 2 -24.07 -1.29 8.53
N PHE A 3 -23.23 -1.44 7.51
CA PHE A 3 -21.78 -1.26 7.63
C PHE A 3 -21.39 0.18 8.02
N GLU A 4 -21.97 1.20 7.37
CA GLU A 4 -21.74 2.62 7.73
C GLU A 4 -22.12 2.93 9.17
N LYS A 5 -23.21 2.33 9.68
CA LYS A 5 -23.63 2.57 11.06
C LYS A 5 -22.60 2.10 12.09
N ILE A 6 -21.78 1.10 11.78
CA ILE A 6 -20.71 0.63 12.69
C ILE A 6 -19.62 1.71 12.83
N PHE A 7 -19.18 2.30 11.73
CA PHE A 7 -18.11 3.32 11.73
C PHE A 7 -18.56 4.67 12.28
N VAL A 8 -19.86 4.98 12.23
CA VAL A 8 -20.43 6.23 12.77
C VAL A 8 -20.79 6.10 14.26
N THR A 9 -20.67 4.90 14.86
CA THR A 9 -20.81 4.72 16.31
C THR A 9 -19.49 4.98 17.04
N ARG A 10 -19.56 5.51 18.27
CA ARG A 10 -18.36 5.61 19.12
C ARG A 10 -17.91 4.20 19.54
N PRO A 11 -16.60 3.92 19.64
CA PRO A 11 -15.45 4.84 19.52
C PRO A 11 -14.96 5.07 18.08
N TRP A 12 -15.42 4.27 17.13
CA TRP A 12 -14.94 4.23 15.74
C TRP A 12 -15.11 5.55 15.00
N LYS A 13 -16.16 6.32 15.32
CA LYS A 13 -16.40 7.65 14.75
C LYS A 13 -15.18 8.60 14.88
N ALA A 14 -14.41 8.52 15.96
CA ALA A 14 -13.25 9.40 16.12
C ALA A 14 -12.05 9.03 15.24
N LEU A 15 -12.00 7.78 14.74
CA LEU A 15 -10.88 7.25 13.97
C LEU A 15 -11.13 7.30 12.46
N PHE A 16 -12.38 7.14 12.05
CA PHE A 16 -12.72 6.82 10.65
C PHE A 16 -13.60 7.87 9.97
N VAL A 17 -14.05 8.88 10.71
CA VAL A 17 -15.09 9.80 10.26
C VAL A 17 -14.63 11.24 10.48
N THR A 18 -14.75 12.07 9.45
CA THR A 18 -14.39 13.50 9.48
C THR A 18 -15.52 14.34 10.10
N THR A 19 -15.34 15.66 10.15
CA THR A 19 -16.29 16.61 10.77
C THR A 19 -17.72 16.52 10.22
N ASP A 20 -17.91 16.00 9.01
CA ASP A 20 -19.21 15.91 8.30
C ASP A 20 -19.83 14.50 8.28
N ASP A 21 -19.41 13.60 9.18
CA ASP A 21 -19.90 12.22 9.21
C ASP A 21 -19.58 11.37 7.95
N ASP A 22 -18.62 11.80 7.12
CA ASP A 22 -18.24 11.10 5.87
C ASP A 22 -17.13 10.06 6.09
N ILE A 23 -17.41 8.80 5.71
CA ILE A 23 -16.49 7.67 5.74
C ILE A 23 -15.75 7.46 4.41
N ARG A 24 -16.19 8.10 3.33
CA ARG A 24 -15.69 7.84 1.97
C ARG A 24 -14.20 8.15 1.82
N GLU A 25 -13.71 9.17 2.52
CA GLU A 25 -12.28 9.53 2.52
C GLU A 25 -11.44 8.42 3.14
N TRP A 26 -11.82 7.94 4.33
CA TRP A 26 -11.13 6.81 4.96
C TRP A 26 -11.19 5.55 4.08
N TRP A 27 -12.37 5.25 3.52
CA TRP A 27 -12.55 4.09 2.67
C TRP A 27 -11.70 4.15 1.40
N SER A 28 -11.58 5.32 0.78
CA SER A 28 -10.70 5.56 -0.36
C SER A 28 -9.23 5.28 0.01
N ARG A 29 -8.74 5.83 1.13
CA ARG A 29 -7.38 5.56 1.62
C ARG A 29 -7.15 4.08 1.93
N TRP A 30 -8.07 3.46 2.68
CA TRP A 30 -7.96 2.05 3.03
C TRP A 30 -7.95 1.14 1.79
N ARG A 31 -8.71 1.49 0.74
CA ARG A 31 -8.72 0.73 -0.52
C ARG A 31 -7.36 0.76 -1.21
N VAL A 32 -6.67 1.90 -1.18
CA VAL A 32 -5.31 2.06 -1.73
C VAL A 32 -4.28 1.31 -0.88
N ASP A 33 -4.40 1.36 0.45
CA ASP A 33 -3.36 0.86 1.37
C ASP A 33 -3.55 -0.57 1.87
N ARG A 34 -4.60 -1.29 1.45
CA ARG A 34 -5.05 -2.57 2.06
C ARG A 34 -3.94 -3.59 2.31
N TYR A 35 -2.97 -3.71 1.41
CA TYR A 35 -1.92 -4.73 1.47
C TYR A 35 -0.52 -4.19 1.80
N SER A 36 -0.38 -2.87 2.03
CA SER A 36 0.92 -2.21 2.24
C SER A 36 1.73 -2.83 3.39
N VAL A 37 1.06 -3.16 4.50
CA VAL A 37 1.69 -3.80 5.67
C VAL A 37 2.20 -5.20 5.33
N VAL A 38 1.41 -6.01 4.62
CA VAL A 38 1.80 -7.37 4.25
C VAL A 38 3.00 -7.34 3.29
N PHE A 39 2.97 -6.44 2.30
CA PHE A 39 4.10 -6.23 1.39
C PHE A 39 5.35 -5.76 2.13
N GLY A 40 5.24 -4.79 3.05
CA GLY A 40 6.37 -4.32 3.86
C GLY A 40 6.99 -5.44 4.72
N VAL A 41 6.17 -6.25 5.38
CA VAL A 41 6.64 -7.39 6.20
C VAL A 41 7.31 -8.45 5.33
N THR A 42 6.69 -8.83 4.21
CA THR A 42 7.24 -9.86 3.29
C THR A 42 8.55 -9.40 2.65
N PHE A 43 8.64 -8.14 2.23
CA PHE A 43 9.87 -7.57 1.68
C PHE A 43 10.99 -7.52 2.73
N GLY A 44 10.70 -7.03 3.94
CA GLY A 44 11.67 -6.99 5.03
C GLY A 44 12.18 -8.39 5.43
N ALA A 45 11.27 -9.37 5.52
CA ALA A 45 11.63 -10.75 5.80
C ALA A 45 12.48 -11.37 4.67
N GLY A 46 12.13 -11.09 3.41
CA GLY A 46 12.88 -11.53 2.24
C GLY A 46 14.30 -10.97 2.19
N LEU A 47 14.47 -9.67 2.46
CA LEU A 47 15.80 -9.05 2.55
C LEU A 47 16.65 -9.67 3.66
N LEU A 48 16.06 -9.90 4.84
CA LEU A 48 16.77 -10.54 5.95
C LEU A 48 17.18 -11.99 5.61
N ALA A 49 16.31 -12.73 4.94
CA ALA A 49 16.62 -14.08 4.48
C ALA A 49 17.76 -14.08 3.45
N LEU A 50 17.73 -13.17 2.47
CA LEU A 50 18.78 -13.02 1.48
C LEU A 50 20.13 -12.62 2.11
N GLN A 51 20.12 -11.69 3.07
CA GLN A 51 21.31 -11.31 3.84
C GLN A 51 21.91 -12.50 4.59
N ARG A 52 21.07 -13.39 5.15
CA ARG A 52 21.52 -14.60 5.87
C ARG A 52 22.13 -15.66 4.97
N MET A 53 21.83 -15.65 3.68
CA MET A 53 22.34 -16.62 2.71
C MET A 53 23.73 -16.27 2.16
N ASP A 54 24.34 -15.16 2.57
CA ASP A 54 25.76 -14.77 2.29
C ASP A 54 26.16 -14.61 0.81
N HIS A 55 25.23 -14.78 -0.15
CA HIS A 55 25.56 -14.77 -1.57
C HIS A 55 25.58 -13.37 -2.20
N ILE A 56 24.95 -12.36 -1.58
CA ILE A 56 24.90 -10.99 -2.11
C ILE A 56 24.82 -9.98 -0.95
N PRO A 57 25.65 -8.92 -0.93
CA PRO A 57 25.54 -7.89 0.08
C PRO A 57 24.18 -7.18 -0.02
N GLY A 58 23.35 -7.31 1.02
CA GLY A 58 22.01 -6.72 1.07
C GLY A 58 22.00 -5.20 0.89
N SER A 59 23.13 -4.53 1.14
CA SER A 59 23.33 -3.10 0.89
C SER A 59 23.33 -2.70 -0.60
N ALA A 60 23.63 -3.64 -1.51
CA ALA A 60 23.57 -3.40 -2.96
C ALA A 60 22.21 -3.80 -3.57
N LEU A 61 21.53 -4.80 -2.99
CA LEU A 61 20.24 -5.29 -3.49
C LEU A 61 19.09 -4.31 -3.20
N ALA A 62 19.05 -3.73 -2.01
CA ALA A 62 18.00 -2.79 -1.62
C ALA A 62 17.89 -1.56 -2.56
N PRO A 63 18.97 -0.83 -2.89
CA PRO A 63 18.87 0.32 -3.79
C PRO A 63 18.54 -0.09 -5.24
N LEU A 64 19.03 -1.25 -5.72
CA LEU A 64 18.67 -1.75 -7.06
C LEU A 64 17.20 -2.12 -7.15
N ALA A 65 16.67 -2.82 -6.13
CA ALA A 65 15.26 -3.13 -6.03
C ALA A 65 14.41 -1.85 -6.00
N ALA A 66 14.84 -0.83 -5.26
CA ALA A 66 14.17 0.47 -5.19
C ALA A 66 14.15 1.22 -6.55
N ILE A 67 15.22 1.16 -7.32
CA ILE A 67 15.25 1.79 -8.65
C ILE A 67 14.31 1.06 -9.62
N VAL A 68 14.36 -0.27 -9.63
CA VAL A 68 13.48 -1.10 -10.48
C VAL A 68 12.02 -0.88 -10.10
N SER A 69 11.73 -0.81 -8.81
CA SER A 69 10.40 -0.58 -8.28
C SER A 69 9.88 0.80 -8.71
N ILE A 70 10.64 1.87 -8.50
CA ILE A 70 10.26 3.23 -8.92
C ILE A 70 10.03 3.28 -10.44
N ALA A 71 10.91 2.67 -11.24
CA ALA A 71 10.76 2.63 -12.69
C ALA A 71 9.46 1.92 -13.11
N ALA A 72 9.17 0.75 -12.54
CA ALA A 72 7.96 0.00 -12.81
C ALA A 72 6.69 0.79 -12.43
N TYR A 73 6.67 1.40 -11.25
CA TYR A 73 5.53 2.20 -10.80
C TYR A 73 5.33 3.45 -11.67
N THR A 74 6.42 4.10 -12.06
CA THR A 74 6.36 5.26 -12.97
C THR A 74 5.80 4.84 -14.33
N THR A 75 6.22 3.69 -14.88
CA THR A 75 5.62 3.20 -16.13
C THR A 75 4.14 2.91 -15.96
N PHE A 76 3.73 2.22 -14.89
CA PHE A 76 2.32 1.91 -14.62
C PHE A 76 1.46 3.18 -14.55
N THR A 77 1.92 4.19 -13.80
CA THR A 77 1.18 5.45 -13.64
C THR A 77 1.03 6.22 -14.95
N LEU A 78 2.04 6.19 -15.84
CA LEU A 78 1.96 6.83 -17.16
C LEU A 78 1.00 6.13 -18.13
N PHE A 79 0.87 4.81 -18.04
CA PHE A 79 -0.03 4.03 -18.90
C PHE A 79 -1.47 3.93 -18.36
N CYS A 80 -1.73 4.47 -17.18
CA CYS A 80 -3.05 4.38 -16.57
C CYS A 80 -4.02 5.41 -17.15
N GLY A 81 -5.05 4.92 -17.85
CA GLY A 81 -6.04 5.78 -18.50
C GLY A 81 -7.20 6.23 -17.61
N ASN A 82 -7.43 5.57 -16.47
CA ASN A 82 -8.57 5.84 -15.60
C ASN A 82 -8.17 5.70 -14.12
N VAL A 83 -8.53 6.70 -13.32
CA VAL A 83 -8.17 6.79 -11.89
C VAL A 83 -8.80 5.64 -11.10
N ALA A 84 -10.05 5.28 -11.41
CA ALA A 84 -10.78 4.24 -10.66
C ALA A 84 -10.12 2.86 -10.80
N ASP A 85 -9.73 2.49 -12.02
CA ASP A 85 -9.06 1.21 -12.31
C ASP A 85 -7.64 1.19 -11.72
N CYS A 86 -6.97 2.35 -11.73
CA CYS A 86 -5.66 2.52 -11.11
C CYS A 86 -5.67 2.30 -9.60
N GLU A 87 -6.61 2.92 -8.88
CA GLU A 87 -6.71 2.80 -7.43
C GLU A 87 -6.97 1.36 -6.97
N GLU A 88 -7.68 0.58 -7.78
CA GLU A 88 -7.92 -0.84 -7.50
C GLU A 88 -6.61 -1.64 -7.62
N ILE A 89 -5.85 -1.43 -8.70
CA ILE A 89 -4.59 -2.14 -8.95
C ILE A 89 -3.49 -1.68 -7.99
N HIS A 90 -3.48 -0.40 -7.59
CA HIS A 90 -2.45 0.21 -6.75
C HIS A 90 -2.15 -0.66 -5.53
N SER A 91 -3.19 -1.09 -4.81
CA SER A 91 -3.03 -1.89 -3.59
C SER A 91 -2.24 -3.19 -3.78
N TYR A 92 -2.19 -3.76 -4.98
CA TYR A 92 -1.47 -4.99 -5.31
C TYR A 92 -0.01 -4.77 -5.72
N ILE A 93 0.36 -3.53 -6.08
CA ILE A 93 1.69 -3.18 -6.59
C ILE A 93 2.52 -2.32 -5.62
N VAL A 94 2.02 -2.06 -4.41
CA VAL A 94 2.67 -1.34 -3.29
C VAL A 94 3.88 -2.08 -2.68
N PHE A 95 4.41 -3.12 -3.34
CA PHE A 95 5.73 -3.65 -2.98
C PHE A 95 6.86 -2.62 -3.25
N ILE A 96 6.52 -1.55 -3.97
CA ILE A 96 7.37 -0.47 -4.42
C ILE A 96 7.25 0.67 -3.39
N PRO A 97 8.31 1.01 -2.65
CA PRO A 97 8.31 2.20 -1.80
C PRO A 97 8.13 3.49 -2.61
#